data_AF-A0AA96RXN1-F1
#
_entry.id   AF-A0AA96RXN1-F1
#
_cell.length_a   1.000
_cell.length_b   1.000
_cell.length_c   1.000
_cell.angle_alpha   90.00
_cell.angle_beta   90.00
_cell.angle_gamma   90.00
#
_symmetry.space_group_name_H-M   'P 1'
#
loop_
_entity.id
_entity.type
_entity.pdbx_description
1 polymer ?
#
loop_
_entity_poly.entity_id
_entity_poly.type
_entity_poly.pdbx_seq_one_letter_code
_entity_poly.pdbx_strand_id
1 'polypeptide(L)'
;MPYCTACGAEYKQGAKFCGECGAGTEENTPAAARRPAAGRASGSGPETELWHGKPAGISDRLKGLIGLNTTTYIITSQRIMVKTGLIGKDVEEIELLRVNDFSVTQSVPDRILGIGTLTIFSDDASSPQLPFRKIRKVQTVKDILRQAVRDEKIANNISYREQI
;
A
#
# COMPACT_ATOMS: atom_id res chain seq x y z
N MET A 1 1.38 40.33 2.46
CA MET A 1 0.77 39.90 3.74
C MET A 1 0.85 38.38 3.75
N PRO A 2 1.42 37.75 4.79
CA PRO A 2 1.58 36.30 4.81
C PRO A 2 0.24 35.62 5.17
N TYR A 3 -0.02 34.49 4.54
CA TYR A 3 -1.26 33.72 4.68
C TYR A 3 -0.93 32.28 5.09
N CYS A 4 -1.80 31.67 5.88
CA CYS A 4 -1.61 30.32 6.39
C CYS A 4 -1.81 29.29 5.26
N THR A 5 -0.83 28.42 5.02
CA THR A 5 -0.93 27.35 4.00
C THR A 5 -1.86 26.20 4.39
N ALA A 6 -2.28 26.14 5.67
CA ALA A 6 -3.21 25.13 6.17
C ALA A 6 -4.68 25.53 6.07
N CYS A 7 -5.03 26.81 6.30
CA CYS A 7 -6.43 27.27 6.32
C CYS A 7 -6.71 28.53 5.49
N GLY A 8 -5.70 29.21 4.96
CA GLY A 8 -5.87 30.43 4.17
C GLY A 8 -6.05 31.72 4.97
N ALA A 9 -6.09 31.66 6.30
CA ALA A 9 -6.22 32.85 7.15
C ALA A 9 -4.98 33.76 7.06
N GLU A 10 -5.20 35.08 7.05
CA GLU A 10 -4.13 36.08 7.10
C GLU A 10 -3.54 36.17 8.51
N TYR A 11 -2.22 36.33 8.59
CA TYR A 11 -1.53 36.52 9.86
C TYR A 11 -0.48 37.64 9.79
N LYS A 12 -0.07 38.14 10.96
CA LYS A 12 0.97 39.17 11.07
C LYS A 12 2.37 38.53 10.93
N GLN A 13 3.26 39.17 10.17
CA GLN A 13 4.66 38.75 10.03
C GLN A 13 5.29 38.54 11.42
N GLY A 14 5.93 37.38 11.63
CA GLY A 14 6.52 36.99 12.92
C GLY A 14 5.63 36.20 13.87
N ALA A 15 4.38 35.86 13.51
CA ALA A 15 3.55 34.94 14.31
C ALA A 15 4.12 33.51 14.25
N LYS A 16 4.31 32.85 15.40
CA LYS A 16 4.81 31.45 15.48
C LYS A 16 3.77 30.40 15.09
N PHE A 17 2.49 30.74 15.19
CA PHE A 17 1.35 29.86 14.92
C PHE A 17 0.16 30.68 14.38
N CYS A 18 -0.69 30.04 13.57
CA CYS A 18 -1.95 30.61 13.10
C CYS A 18 -2.99 30.63 14.23
N GLY A 19 -3.62 31.78 14.46
CA GLY A 19 -4.63 31.95 15.51
C GLY A 19 -5.98 31.26 15.24
N GLU A 20 -6.25 30.86 13.99
CA GLU A 20 -7.50 30.18 13.64
C GLU A 20 -7.39 28.65 13.60
N CYS A 21 -6.33 28.12 13.00
CA CYS A 21 -6.17 26.67 12.82
C CYS A 21 -5.04 26.06 13.67
N GLY A 22 -4.20 26.88 14.31
CA GLY A 22 -3.07 26.44 15.13
C GLY A 22 -1.83 25.97 14.35
N ALA A 23 -1.80 26.05 13.02
CA ALA A 23 -0.67 25.61 12.22
C ALA A 23 0.59 26.47 12.47
N GLY A 24 1.76 25.83 12.55
CA GLY A 24 3.06 26.51 12.66
C GLY A 24 3.41 27.24 11.37
N THR A 25 3.96 28.45 11.48
CA THR A 25 4.33 29.27 10.31
C THR A 25 5.67 28.82 9.72
N GLU A 26 5.81 28.96 8.40
CA GLU A 26 6.91 28.35 7.63
C GLU A 26 8.31 28.94 7.92
N GLU A 27 8.42 30.02 8.70
CA GLU A 27 9.71 30.64 9.05
C GLU A 27 10.50 29.90 10.14
N ASN A 28 9.91 28.89 10.82
CA ASN A 28 10.56 28.24 11.97
C ASN A 28 10.72 26.71 11.84
N THR A 29 10.77 26.16 10.62
CA THR A 29 11.01 24.72 10.41
C THR A 29 12.37 24.46 9.74
N PRO A 30 13.35 23.84 10.43
CA PRO A 30 14.58 23.40 9.80
C PRO A 30 14.31 22.40 8.68
N ALA A 31 15.00 22.58 7.55
CA ALA A 31 14.84 21.84 6.30
C ALA A 31 15.04 20.30 6.39
N ALA A 32 15.42 19.75 7.54
CA ALA A 32 15.76 18.35 7.75
C ALA A 32 14.57 17.43 8.13
N ALA A 33 13.37 17.98 8.38
CA ALA A 33 12.20 17.20 8.80
C ALA A 33 11.17 16.94 7.69
N ARG A 34 11.54 17.13 6.41
CA ARG A 34 10.70 16.71 5.28
C ARG A 34 10.83 15.21 5.02
N ARG A 35 10.28 14.39 5.92
CA ARG A 35 9.78 13.07 5.52
C ARG A 35 8.61 13.35 4.56
N PRO A 36 8.56 12.77 3.35
CA PRO A 36 7.34 12.83 2.57
C PRO A 36 6.24 12.17 3.40
N ALA A 37 5.22 12.96 3.73
CA ALA A 37 4.02 12.46 4.37
C ALA A 37 3.52 11.26 3.55
N ALA A 38 3.38 10.13 4.24
CA ALA A 38 2.60 9.01 3.76
C ALA A 38 1.25 9.53 3.24
N GLY A 39 0.77 8.90 2.18
CA GLY A 39 -0.14 9.48 1.21
C GLY A 39 -1.37 10.10 1.85
N ARG A 40 -1.77 11.23 1.28
CA ARG A 40 -3.16 11.67 1.38
C ARG A 40 -4.02 10.52 0.87
N ALA A 41 -4.79 9.90 1.76
CA ALA A 41 -5.87 9.00 1.41
C ALA A 41 -6.81 9.71 0.44
N SER A 42 -6.70 9.42 -0.85
CA SER A 42 -7.56 9.95 -1.88
C SER A 42 -8.37 8.81 -2.49
N GLY A 43 -9.52 8.57 -1.87
CA GLY A 43 -10.57 7.71 -2.38
C GLY A 43 -11.84 7.98 -1.58
N SER A 44 -12.74 8.81 -2.11
CA SER A 44 -13.97 9.31 -1.47
C SER A 44 -15.11 8.26 -1.37
N GLY A 45 -14.76 6.97 -1.26
CA GLY A 45 -15.70 5.85 -1.09
C GLY A 45 -15.28 4.90 0.03
N PRO A 46 -16.19 4.05 0.53
CA PRO A 46 -15.85 3.04 1.52
C PRO A 46 -14.84 2.04 0.94
N GLU A 47 -13.69 1.91 1.59
CA GLU A 47 -12.67 0.93 1.24
C GLU A 47 -13.27 -0.48 1.25
N THR A 48 -13.16 -1.19 0.12
CA THR A 48 -13.74 -2.54 -0.04
C THR A 48 -12.65 -3.58 -0.15
N GLU A 49 -12.77 -4.69 0.59
CA GLU A 49 -11.87 -5.84 0.45
C GLU A 49 -12.17 -6.58 -0.86
N LEU A 50 -11.18 -6.65 -1.74
CA LEU A 50 -11.30 -7.30 -3.05
C LEU A 50 -10.84 -8.76 -3.00
N TRP A 51 -9.84 -9.03 -2.16
CA TRP A 51 -9.30 -10.37 -2.00
C TRP A 51 -8.58 -10.53 -0.67
N HIS A 52 -8.70 -11.72 -0.09
CA HIS A 52 -7.96 -12.14 1.09
C HIS A 52 -7.47 -13.57 0.91
N GLY A 53 -6.22 -13.79 1.27
CA GLY A 53 -5.66 -15.13 1.31
C GLY A 53 -4.53 -15.29 2.31
N LYS A 54 -4.12 -16.54 2.44
CA LYS A 54 -2.98 -16.96 3.26
C LYS A 54 -2.04 -17.80 2.40
N PRO A 55 -0.75 -17.90 2.77
CA PRO A 55 0.17 -18.82 2.11
C PRO A 55 -0.40 -20.24 2.08
N ALA A 56 -0.43 -20.87 0.91
CA ALA A 56 -0.99 -22.20 0.70
C ALA A 56 0.07 -23.27 0.44
N GLY A 57 1.30 -23.04 0.90
CA GLY A 57 2.37 -24.04 0.84
C GLY A 57 2.03 -25.29 1.64
N ILE A 58 2.68 -26.41 1.31
CA ILE A 58 2.50 -27.68 2.02
C ILE A 58 2.92 -27.53 3.49
N SER A 59 4.01 -26.82 3.76
CA SER A 59 4.45 -26.45 5.10
C SER A 59 3.48 -25.49 5.80
N ASP A 60 2.85 -24.56 5.06
CA ASP A 60 1.91 -23.59 5.63
C ASP A 60 0.56 -24.24 6.00
N ARG A 61 0.16 -25.29 5.28
CA ARG A 61 -0.96 -26.14 5.69
C ARG A 61 -0.69 -26.85 7.00
N LEU A 62 0.51 -27.43 7.15
CA LEU A 62 0.92 -28.07 8.40
C LEU A 62 1.01 -27.05 9.55
N LYS A 63 1.59 -25.86 9.30
CA LYS A 63 1.62 -24.74 10.26
C LYS A 63 0.21 -24.25 10.62
N GLY A 64 -0.72 -24.24 9.67
CA GLY A 64 -2.12 -23.91 9.90
C GLY A 64 -2.80 -24.86 10.89
N LEU A 65 -2.48 -26.16 10.82
CA LEU A 65 -3.01 -27.18 11.75
C LEU A 65 -2.56 -26.98 13.19
N ILE A 66 -1.40 -26.37 13.41
CA ILE A 66 -0.84 -26.07 14.74
C ILE A 66 -0.93 -24.58 15.12
N GLY A 67 -1.72 -23.77 14.39
CA GLY A 67 -1.95 -22.36 14.71
C GLY A 67 -0.78 -21.41 14.43
N LEU A 68 0.24 -21.86 13.68
CA LEU A 68 1.44 -21.09 13.34
C LEU A 68 1.40 -20.46 11.95
N ASN A 69 0.23 -20.44 11.29
CA ASN A 69 0.07 -19.66 10.06
C ASN A 69 -0.12 -18.19 10.41
N THR A 70 1.00 -17.47 10.46
CA THR A 70 1.09 -16.11 10.95
C THR A 70 1.03 -15.05 9.85
N THR A 71 0.91 -15.43 8.58
CA THR A 71 0.90 -14.47 7.46
C THR A 71 -0.46 -14.42 6.78
N THR A 72 -0.99 -13.22 6.62
CA THR A 72 -2.26 -12.93 5.95
C THR A 72 -2.05 -11.83 4.92
N TYR A 73 -2.55 -12.06 3.71
CA TYR A 73 -2.50 -11.14 2.59
C TYR A 73 -3.89 -10.59 2.33
N ILE A 74 -4.02 -9.27 2.23
CA ILE A 74 -5.29 -8.58 1.97
C ILE A 74 -5.07 -7.59 0.84
N ILE A 75 -5.97 -7.57 -0.13
CA ILE A 75 -6.04 -6.60 -1.22
C ILE A 75 -7.37 -5.88 -1.08
N THR A 76 -7.32 -4.56 -0.98
CA THR A 76 -8.50 -3.71 -0.95
C THR A 76 -8.57 -2.84 -2.21
N SER A 77 -9.61 -2.02 -2.31
CA SER A 77 -9.75 -1.03 -3.37
C SER A 77 -8.68 0.05 -3.35
N GLN A 78 -8.01 0.28 -2.21
CA GLN A 78 -7.06 1.40 -2.04
C GLN A 78 -5.64 0.95 -1.72
N ARG A 79 -5.45 -0.23 -1.13
CA ARG A 79 -4.15 -0.68 -0.61
C ARG A 79 -4.00 -2.19 -0.58
N ILE A 80 -2.75 -2.59 -0.43
CA ILE A 80 -2.30 -3.96 -0.21
C ILE A 80 -1.78 -4.04 1.22
N MET A 81 -2.21 -5.04 1.98
CA MET A 81 -1.74 -5.28 3.34
C MET A 81 -1.17 -6.69 3.50
N VAL A 82 -0.02 -6.78 4.17
CA VAL A 82 0.57 -8.04 4.63
C VAL A 82 0.70 -8.00 6.13
N LYS A 83 -0.08 -8.85 6.80
CA LYS A 83 -0.04 -9.00 8.26
C LYS A 83 0.76 -10.24 8.59
N THR A 84 1.84 -10.08 9.34
CA THR A 84 2.71 -11.18 9.77
C THR A 84 2.79 -11.23 11.31
N GLY A 85 2.91 -12.44 11.86
CA GLY A 85 3.01 -12.69 13.30
C GLY A 85 1.72 -13.26 13.91
N LEU A 86 1.83 -13.77 15.14
CA LEU A 86 0.75 -14.50 15.83
C LEU A 86 -0.52 -13.65 16.03
N ILE A 87 -0.36 -12.33 16.11
CA ILE A 87 -1.44 -11.34 16.26
C ILE A 87 -1.18 -10.16 15.30
N GLY A 88 -0.70 -10.43 14.07
CA GLY A 88 -0.39 -9.36 13.10
C GLY A 88 0.59 -8.32 13.64
N LYS A 89 1.62 -8.79 14.37
CA LYS A 89 2.64 -7.96 15.02
C LYS A 89 3.27 -6.98 14.03
N ASP A 90 3.47 -7.45 12.81
CA ASP A 90 4.05 -6.67 11.73
C ASP A 90 2.99 -6.50 10.65
N VAL A 91 2.62 -5.26 10.34
CA VAL A 91 1.69 -4.92 9.27
C VAL A 91 2.42 -4.04 8.27
N GLU A 92 2.53 -4.55 7.06
CA GLU A 92 3.11 -3.82 5.92
C GLU A 92 1.98 -3.43 4.98
N GLU A 93 1.98 -2.18 4.54
CA GLU A 93 0.90 -1.60 3.75
C GLU A 93 1.47 -0.78 2.59
N ILE A 94 0.91 -1.00 1.39
CA ILE A 94 1.29 -0.27 0.17
C ILE A 94 0.02 0.22 -0.51
N GLU A 95 -0.09 1.54 -0.72
CA GLU A 95 -1.18 2.16 -1.49
C GLU A 95 -1.14 1.69 -2.95
N LEU A 96 -2.28 1.38 -3.55
CA LEU A 96 -2.36 0.94 -4.95
C LEU A 96 -1.83 1.99 -5.94
N LEU A 97 -1.93 3.27 -5.59
CA LEU A 97 -1.38 4.37 -6.38
C LEU A 97 0.13 4.29 -6.56
N ARG A 98 0.85 3.74 -5.57
CA ARG A 98 2.31 3.56 -5.55
C ARG A 98 2.78 2.32 -6.30
N VAL A 99 1.85 1.47 -6.71
CA VAL A 99 2.17 0.21 -7.36
C VAL A 99 2.53 0.46 -8.83
N ASN A 100 3.70 -0.03 -9.22
CA ASN A 100 4.28 0.17 -10.54
C ASN A 100 4.11 -1.06 -11.43
N ASP A 101 4.48 -2.24 -10.93
CA ASP A 101 4.48 -3.47 -11.72
C ASP A 101 4.28 -4.74 -10.88
N PHE A 102 4.05 -5.88 -11.56
CA PHE A 102 3.79 -7.18 -10.98
C PHE A 102 4.52 -8.31 -11.73
N SER A 103 5.33 -9.07 -10.99
CA SER A 103 5.94 -10.30 -11.49
C SER A 103 5.33 -11.54 -10.85
N VAL A 104 5.23 -12.64 -11.60
CA VAL A 104 4.75 -13.93 -11.11
C VAL A 104 5.82 -14.98 -11.34
N THR A 105 6.22 -15.66 -10.27
CA THR A 105 7.20 -16.76 -10.31
C THR A 105 6.53 -18.06 -9.91
N GLN A 106 6.66 -19.09 -10.75
CA GLN A 106 6.13 -20.43 -10.51
C GLN A 106 7.14 -21.49 -10.91
N SER A 107 7.37 -22.48 -10.04
CA SER A 107 8.04 -23.72 -10.41
C SER A 107 7.11 -24.60 -11.27
N VAL A 108 7.66 -25.62 -11.94
CA VAL A 108 6.88 -26.58 -12.74
C VAL A 108 5.71 -27.21 -11.95
N PRO A 109 5.92 -27.78 -10.74
CA PRO A 109 4.80 -28.34 -9.96
C PRO A 109 3.84 -27.26 -9.45
N ASP A 110 4.36 -26.08 -9.07
CA ASP A 110 3.53 -24.95 -8.63
C ASP A 110 2.57 -24.51 -9.75
N ARG A 111 3.02 -24.53 -11.03
CA ARG A 111 2.18 -24.22 -12.19
C ARG A 111 1.01 -25.19 -12.35
N ILE A 112 1.25 -26.49 -12.17
CA ILE A 112 0.21 -27.54 -12.25
C ILE A 112 -0.82 -27.34 -11.12
N LEU A 113 -0.36 -26.99 -9.92
CA LEU A 113 -1.22 -26.74 -8.75
C LEU A 113 -1.86 -25.34 -8.75
N GLY A 114 -1.53 -24.49 -9.73
CA GLY A 114 -1.94 -23.09 -9.79
C GLY A 114 -1.42 -22.24 -8.62
N ILE A 115 -0.34 -22.66 -7.96
CA ILE A 115 0.30 -21.96 -6.84
C ILE A 115 1.44 -21.10 -7.39
N GLY A 116 1.72 -19.95 -6.80
CA GLY A 116 2.87 -19.14 -7.20
C GLY A 116 3.26 -18.09 -6.18
N THR A 117 4.30 -17.34 -6.51
CA THR A 117 4.67 -16.12 -5.80
C THR A 117 4.37 -14.93 -6.70
N LEU A 118 3.55 -14.00 -6.22
CA LEU A 118 3.27 -12.71 -6.87
C LEU A 118 4.15 -11.65 -6.20
N THR A 119 5.05 -11.02 -6.93
CA THR A 119 5.90 -9.92 -6.43
C THR A 119 5.33 -8.61 -6.91
N ILE A 120 4.95 -7.74 -5.98
CA ILE A 120 4.48 -6.38 -6.24
C ILE A 120 5.69 -5.44 -6.16
N PHE A 121 5.86 -4.59 -7.18
CA PHE A 121 6.86 -3.54 -7.20
C PHE A 121 6.18 -2.19 -6.94
N SER A 122 6.73 -1.42 -6.01
CA SER A 122 6.21 -0.10 -5.67
C SER A 122 7.33 0.95 -5.62
N ASP A 123 6.96 2.22 -5.69
CA ASP A 123 7.87 3.35 -5.43
C ASP A 123 7.95 3.71 -3.93
N ASP A 124 7.35 2.90 -3.05
CA ASP A 124 7.43 3.11 -1.62
C ASP A 124 8.87 2.91 -1.10
N ALA A 125 9.37 3.91 -0.39
CA ALA A 125 10.75 3.91 0.12
C ALA A 125 10.99 2.85 1.21
N SER A 126 9.95 2.43 1.92
CA SER A 126 10.06 1.43 3.00
C SER A 126 9.98 0.01 2.45
N SER A 127 9.15 -0.19 1.42
CA SER A 127 8.91 -1.50 0.80
C SER A 127 8.85 -1.43 -0.73
N PRO A 128 10.01 -1.42 -1.41
CA PRO A 128 10.06 -1.37 -2.86
C PRO A 128 9.56 -2.67 -3.52
N GLN A 129 9.58 -3.78 -2.78
CA GLN A 129 9.16 -5.09 -3.26
C GLN A 129 8.39 -5.86 -2.18
N LEU A 130 7.18 -6.27 -2.49
CA LEU A 130 6.30 -6.99 -1.58
C LEU A 130 5.92 -8.37 -2.14
N PRO A 131 6.54 -9.46 -1.67
CA PRO A 131 6.30 -10.80 -2.20
C PRO A 131 5.11 -11.50 -1.51
N PHE A 132 4.08 -11.80 -2.28
CA PHE A 132 2.94 -12.63 -1.89
C PHE A 132 3.28 -14.08 -2.20
N ARG A 133 3.62 -14.86 -1.17
CA ARG A 133 4.19 -16.21 -1.33
C ARG A 133 3.11 -17.29 -1.30
N LYS A 134 3.28 -18.31 -2.15
CA LYS A 134 2.43 -19.51 -2.20
C LYS A 134 0.93 -19.18 -2.32
N ILE A 135 0.61 -18.23 -3.19
CA ILE A 135 -0.75 -17.82 -3.52
C ILE A 135 -1.38 -18.85 -4.46
N ARG A 136 -2.59 -19.33 -4.12
CA ARG A 136 -3.37 -20.19 -5.03
C ARG A 136 -4.06 -19.34 -6.08
N LYS A 137 -4.18 -19.88 -7.30
CA LYS A 137 -4.69 -19.17 -8.47
C LYS A 137 -3.99 -17.83 -8.64
N VAL A 138 -2.66 -17.83 -8.58
CA VAL A 138 -1.83 -16.62 -8.56
C VAL A 138 -2.13 -15.66 -9.72
N GLN A 139 -2.46 -16.20 -10.90
CA GLN A 139 -2.84 -15.40 -12.05
C GLN A 139 -4.15 -14.64 -11.82
N THR A 140 -5.17 -15.30 -11.27
CA THR A 140 -6.44 -14.64 -10.90
C THR A 140 -6.21 -13.53 -9.88
N VAL A 141 -5.34 -13.76 -8.89
CA VAL A 141 -5.01 -12.73 -7.88
C VAL A 141 -4.26 -11.56 -8.52
N LYS A 142 -3.33 -11.83 -9.45
CA LYS A 142 -2.66 -10.80 -10.25
C LYS A 142 -3.67 -9.99 -11.06
N ASP A 143 -4.65 -10.63 -11.68
CA ASP A 143 -5.66 -9.94 -12.49
C ASP A 143 -6.57 -9.04 -11.65
N ILE A 144 -7.01 -9.52 -10.48
CA ILE A 144 -7.76 -8.72 -9.49
C ILE A 144 -6.95 -7.49 -9.08
N LEU A 145 -5.69 -7.68 -8.73
CA LEU A 145 -4.83 -6.60 -8.28
C LEU A 145 -4.55 -5.59 -9.39
N ARG A 146 -4.33 -6.08 -10.62
CA ARG A 146 -4.12 -5.23 -11.79
C ARG A 146 -5.35 -4.38 -12.09
N GLN A 147 -6.55 -4.93 -11.94
CA GLN A 147 -7.79 -4.19 -12.08
C GLN A 147 -7.93 -3.13 -10.99
N ALA A 148 -7.71 -3.51 -9.72
CA ALA A 148 -7.79 -2.59 -8.59
C ALA A 148 -6.85 -1.39 -8.73
N VAL A 149 -5.59 -1.61 -9.15
CA VAL A 149 -4.64 -0.51 -9.38
C VAL A 149 -5.08 0.40 -10.51
N ARG A 150 -5.65 -0.15 -11.60
CA ARG A 150 -6.19 0.68 -12.69
C ARG A 150 -7.33 1.56 -12.20
N ASP A 151 -8.29 0.97 -11.48
CA ASP A 151 -9.47 1.67 -10.99
C ASP A 151 -9.08 2.79 -10.03
N GLU A 152 -8.15 2.51 -9.10
CA GLU A 152 -7.65 3.50 -8.16
C GLU A 152 -6.89 4.64 -8.85
N LYS A 153 -6.05 4.34 -9.86
CA LYS A 153 -5.35 5.39 -10.63
C LYS A 153 -6.31 6.25 -11.46
N ILE A 154 -7.34 5.65 -12.06
CA ILE A 154 -8.38 6.38 -12.80
C ILE A 154 -9.16 7.29 -11.84
N ALA A 155 -9.57 6.79 -10.68
CA ALA A 155 -10.28 7.58 -9.66
C ALA A 155 -9.49 8.81 -9.21
N ASN A 156 -8.15 8.72 -9.24
CA ASN A 156 -7.24 9.79 -8.85
C ASN A 156 -6.67 10.59 -10.04
N ASN A 157 -7.17 10.39 -11.27
CA ASN A 157 -6.70 11.05 -12.48
C ASN A 157 -5.19 10.91 -12.75
N ILE A 158 -4.60 9.77 -12.37
CA ILE A 158 -3.18 9.47 -12.60
C ILE A 158 -3.06 8.63 -13.87
N SER A 159 -2.43 9.17 -14.92
CA SER A 159 -2.17 8.43 -16.15
C SER A 159 -0.99 7.48 -15.98
N TYR A 160 -1.13 6.23 -16.42
CA TYR A 160 0.02 5.33 -16.57
C TYR A 160 1.05 5.98 -17.50
N ARG A 161 2.24 6.28 -16.99
CA ARG A 161 3.41 6.42 -17.87
C ARG A 161 3.79 5.01 -18.29
N GLU A 162 3.31 4.59 -19.46
CA GLU A 162 3.79 3.38 -20.12
C GLU A 162 5.30 3.52 -20.32
N GLN A 163 6.08 2.84 -19.48
CA GLN A 163 7.47 2.52 -19.79
C GLN A 163 7.42 1.20 -20.56
N ILE A 164 7.37 1.33 -21.89
CA ILE A 164 7.61 0.26 -22.87
C ILE A 164 9.12 0.03 -22.97
#